data_AF-A0A6A0I2V4-F1
#
_entry.id   AF-A0A6A0I2V4-F1
#
_cell.length_a   1.000
_cell.length_b   1.000
_cell.length_c   1.000
_cell.angle_alpha   90.00
_cell.angle_beta   90.00
_cell.angle_gamma   90.00
#
_symmetry.space_group_name_H-M   'P 1'
#
loop_
_entity.id
_entity.type
_entity.pdbx_description
1 polymer ?
#
loop_
_entity_poly.entity_id
_entity_poly.type
_entity_poly.pdbx_seq_one_letter_code
_entity_poly.pdbx_strand_id
1 'polypeptide(L)'
;MRLVQTNPLEKINMLMQLGVEVVICGGITEICSNKFNDSGMQVIPWVRGEAEEVLSQFLAGKLAKIFPDRERIDEFRGLSKTGAGR
;
A
#
# COMPACT_ATOMS: atom_id res chain seq x y z
N MET A 1 11.39 13.44 -2.43
CA MET A 1 11.07 13.81 -1.04
C MET A 1 11.49 12.67 -0.11
N ARG A 2 12.09 12.95 1.04
CA ARG A 2 12.46 11.94 2.04
C ARG A 2 11.66 12.17 3.32
N LEU A 3 10.97 11.13 3.81
CA LEU A 3 10.34 11.16 5.13
C LEU A 3 11.43 11.01 6.20
N VAL A 4 11.43 11.91 7.19
CA VAL A 4 12.45 11.94 8.26
C VAL A 4 12.04 11.08 9.46
N GLN A 5 10.75 10.75 9.57
CA GLN A 5 10.18 9.99 10.68
C GLN A 5 10.74 8.58 10.68
N THR A 6 10.99 8.04 11.87
CA THR A 6 11.48 6.67 12.06
C THR A 6 10.35 5.70 12.40
N ASN A 7 9.29 6.19 13.07
CA ASN A 7 8.11 5.41 13.41
C ASN A 7 7.18 5.24 12.17
N PRO A 8 6.77 4.01 11.82
CA PRO A 8 5.84 3.75 10.73
C PRO A 8 4.51 4.53 10.81
N LEU A 9 3.92 4.66 12.01
CA LEU A 9 2.65 5.39 12.18
C LEU A 9 2.82 6.89 11.96
N GLU A 10 3.94 7.46 12.37
CA GLU A 10 4.24 8.88 12.12
C GLU A 10 4.46 9.15 10.63
N LYS A 11 5.10 8.21 9.90
CA LYS A 11 5.21 8.30 8.43
C LYS A 11 3.84 8.33 7.78
N ILE A 12 2.92 7.45 8.21
CA ILE A 12 1.55 7.39 7.68
C ILE A 12 0.83 8.71 7.94
N ASN A 13 0.87 9.20 9.18
CA ASN A 13 0.24 10.48 9.53
C ASN A 13 0.81 11.65 8.71
N MET A 14 2.12 11.66 8.44
CA MET A 14 2.72 12.67 7.56
C MET A 14 2.21 12.55 6.12
N LEU A 15 2.13 11.34 5.57
CA LEU A 15 1.58 11.13 4.22
C LEU A 15 0.12 11.61 4.13
N MET A 16 -0.68 11.37 5.18
CA MET A 16 -2.04 11.88 5.27
C MET A 16 -2.08 13.42 5.30
N GLN A 17 -1.22 14.05 6.12
CA GLN A 17 -1.14 15.52 6.21
C GLN A 17 -0.71 16.17 4.89
N LEU A 18 0.05 15.46 4.06
CA LEU A 18 0.46 15.92 2.73
C LEU A 18 -0.63 15.75 1.67
N GLY A 19 -1.78 15.17 2.01
CA GLY A 19 -2.87 14.94 1.07
C GLY A 19 -2.59 13.82 0.08
N VAL A 20 -1.77 12.82 0.45
CA VAL A 20 -1.54 11.65 -0.41
C VAL A 20 -2.81 10.83 -0.49
N GLU A 21 -3.29 10.56 -1.69
CA GLU A 21 -4.50 9.76 -1.93
C GLU A 21 -4.19 8.27 -2.18
N VAL A 22 -3.05 8.00 -2.82
CA VAL A 22 -2.66 6.64 -3.24
C VAL A 22 -1.22 6.34 -2.84
N VAL A 23 -1.00 5.18 -2.22
CA VAL A 23 0.32 4.65 -1.87
C VAL A 23 0.59 3.38 -2.67
N ILE A 24 1.64 3.41 -3.48
CA ILE A 24 2.12 2.24 -4.23
C ILE A 24 3.40 1.75 -3.56
N CYS A 25 3.47 0.47 -3.19
CA CYS A 25 4.62 -0.07 -2.47
C CYS A 25 4.88 -1.55 -2.78
N GLY A 26 6.13 -1.98 -2.59
CA GLY A 26 6.53 -3.39 -2.77
C GLY A 26 6.17 -4.30 -1.59
N GLY A 27 5.92 -3.73 -0.42
CA GLY A 27 5.53 -4.47 0.78
C GLY A 27 5.02 -3.53 1.85
N ILE A 28 4.06 -4.03 2.63
CA ILE A 28 3.45 -3.31 3.74
C ILE A 28 3.01 -4.32 4.81
N THR A 29 3.05 -3.93 6.07
CA THR A 29 2.47 -4.73 7.15
C THR A 29 0.94 -4.56 7.17
N GLU A 30 0.23 -5.55 7.72
CA GLU A 30 -1.23 -5.49 7.85
C GLU A 30 -1.69 -4.26 8.65
N ILE A 31 -1.03 -3.97 9.78
CA ILE A 31 -1.35 -2.80 10.63
C ILE A 31 -1.27 -1.50 9.83
N CYS A 32 -0.21 -1.32 9.03
CA CYS A 32 -0.04 -0.12 8.22
C CYS A 32 -1.09 -0.05 7.09
N SER A 33 -1.38 -1.18 6.45
CA SER A 33 -2.41 -1.24 5.40
C SER A 33 -3.80 -0.90 5.93
N ASN A 34 -4.17 -1.44 7.09
CA ASN A 34 -5.44 -1.13 7.75
C ASN A 34 -5.50 0.35 8.09
N LYS A 35 -4.41 0.92 8.61
CA LYS A 35 -4.37 2.36 8.94
C LYS A 35 -4.57 3.26 7.73
N PHE A 36 -3.94 2.94 6.60
CA PHE A 36 -4.17 3.69 5.35
C PHE A 36 -5.62 3.57 4.88
N ASN A 37 -6.18 2.35 4.89
CA ASN A 37 -7.58 2.14 4.48
C ASN A 37 -8.56 2.91 5.38
N ASP A 38 -8.35 2.88 6.71
CA ASP A 38 -9.18 3.61 7.68
C ASP A 38 -9.08 5.14 7.49
N SER A 39 -7.95 5.63 6.96
CA SER A 39 -7.77 7.04 6.59
C SER A 39 -8.38 7.44 5.24
N GLY A 40 -9.01 6.51 4.51
CA GLY A 40 -9.54 6.75 3.18
C GLY A 40 -8.48 6.82 2.08
N MET A 41 -7.23 6.43 2.38
CA MET A 41 -6.17 6.34 1.39
C MET A 41 -6.19 4.97 0.71
N GLN A 42 -5.89 4.93 -0.58
CA GLN A 42 -5.77 3.69 -1.32
C GLN A 42 -4.34 3.13 -1.22
N VAL A 43 -4.20 1.86 -0.84
CA VAL A 43 -2.91 1.16 -0.88
C VAL A 43 -2.90 0.15 -2.02
N ILE A 44 -1.85 0.19 -2.84
CA ILE A 44 -1.52 -0.81 -3.86
C ILE A 44 -0.21 -1.49 -3.43
N PRO A 45 -0.30 -2.59 -2.67
CA PRO A 45 0.87 -3.32 -2.20
C PRO A 45 1.41 -4.29 -3.27
N TRP A 46 2.57 -4.88 -2.96
CA TRP A 46 3.20 -5.96 -3.74
C TRP A 46 3.64 -5.58 -5.15
N VAL A 47 3.89 -4.28 -5.38
CA VAL A 47 4.36 -3.75 -6.66
C VAL A 47 5.88 -3.85 -6.74
N ARG A 48 6.39 -4.49 -7.79
CA ARG A 48 7.81 -4.61 -8.10
C ARG A 48 8.12 -3.92 -9.42
N GLY A 49 9.32 -3.34 -9.54
CA GLY A 49 9.79 -2.65 -10.74
C GLY A 49 10.35 -1.27 -10.42
N GLU A 50 10.83 -0.59 -11.46
CA GLU A 50 11.33 0.79 -11.34
C GLU A 50 10.17 1.76 -11.07
N ALA A 51 10.44 2.78 -10.26
CA ALA A 51 9.40 3.70 -9.78
C ALA A 51 8.69 4.44 -10.92
N GLU A 52 9.46 4.87 -11.93
CA GLU A 52 8.96 5.58 -13.12
C GLU A 52 8.07 4.67 -13.98
N GLU A 53 8.46 3.41 -14.14
CA GLU A 53 7.66 2.44 -14.90
C GLU A 53 6.35 2.16 -14.17
N VAL A 54 6.41 1.88 -12.87
CA VAL A 54 5.24 1.67 -12.01
C VAL A 54 4.29 2.86 -12.08
N LEU A 55 4.81 4.07 -11.97
CA LEU A 55 4.00 5.29 -12.04
C LEU A 55 3.35 5.44 -13.42
N SER A 56 4.09 5.19 -14.52
CA SER A 56 3.54 5.27 -15.86
C SER A 56 2.39 4.28 -16.10
N GLN A 57 2.51 3.06 -15.57
CA GLN A 57 1.48 2.02 -15.67
C GLN A 57 0.27 2.35 -14.78
N PHE A 58 0.48 2.96 -13.61
CA PHE A 58 -0.59 3.45 -12.75
C PHE A 58 -1.43 4.51 -13.46
N LEU A 59 -0.78 5.55 -13.98
CA LEU A 59 -1.43 6.64 -14.69
C LEU A 59 -2.14 6.17 -15.97
N ALA A 60 -1.62 5.12 -16.62
CA ALA A 60 -2.27 4.49 -17.78
C ALA A 60 -3.43 3.55 -17.42
N GLY A 61 -3.75 3.35 -16.13
CA GLY A 61 -4.77 2.40 -15.67
C GLY A 61 -4.42 0.93 -15.92
N LYS A 62 -3.14 0.62 -16.07
CA LYS A 62 -2.61 -0.71 -16.44
C LYS A 62 -1.89 -1.44 -15.31
N LEU A 63 -1.61 -0.76 -14.19
CA LEU A 63 -0.84 -1.33 -13.08
C LEU A 63 -1.42 -2.65 -12.55
N ALA A 64 -2.75 -2.79 -12.51
CA ALA A 64 -3.42 -4.00 -12.04
C ALA A 64 -3.20 -5.26 -12.92
N LYS A 65 -2.74 -5.09 -14.17
CA LYS A 65 -2.51 -6.21 -15.09
C LYS A 65 -1.14 -6.86 -14.96
N ILE A 66 -0.22 -6.20 -14.25
CA ILE A 66 1.20 -6.59 -14.18
C ILE A 66 1.52 -7.31 -12.87
N PHE A 67 0.61 -7.27 -11.90
CA PHE A 67 0.73 -8.03 -10.65
C PHE A 67 -0.33 -9.13 -10.64
N PRO A 68 0.11 -10.39 -10.54
CA PRO A 68 0.14 -10.86 -9.18
C PRO A 68 1.32 -11.81 -8.88
N ASP A 69 2.00 -11.56 -7.75
CA ASP A 69 2.30 -12.69 -6.88
C ASP A 69 0.98 -13.03 -6.17
N ARG A 70 0.12 -13.78 -6.88
CA ARG A 70 -1.29 -14.03 -6.50
C ARG A 70 -1.36 -14.72 -5.15
N GLU A 71 -0.36 -15.54 -4.89
CA GLU A 71 -0.11 -16.25 -3.64
C GLU A 71 0.02 -15.27 -2.46
N ARG A 72 0.81 -14.19 -2.58
CA ARG A 72 0.92 -13.18 -1.50
C ARG A 72 -0.32 -12.32 -1.33
N ILE A 73 -1.09 -12.07 -2.38
CA ILE A 73 -2.36 -11.32 -2.28
C ILE A 73 -3.40 -12.17 -1.55
N ASP A 74 -3.50 -13.45 -1.87
CA ASP A 74 -4.43 -14.37 -1.21
C ASP A 74 -3.99 -14.69 0.23
N GLU A 75 -2.69 -14.76 0.50
CA GLU A 75 -2.14 -14.84 1.86
C GLU A 75 -2.46 -13.58 2.68
N PHE A 76 -2.23 -12.38 2.12
CA PHE A 76 -2.56 -11.12 2.78
C PHE A 76 -4.07 -10.97 3.03
N ARG A 77 -4.90 -11.37 2.06
CA ARG A 77 -6.38 -11.43 2.23
C ARG A 77 -6.84 -12.54 3.17
N GLY A 78 -6.05 -13.61 3.33
CA GLY A 78 -6.29 -14.69 4.28
C GLY A 78 -6.01 -14.27 5.71
N LEU A 79 -4.94 -13.49 5.93
CA LEU A 79 -4.56 -12.92 7.22
C LEU A 79 -5.58 -11.87 7.72
N SER A 80 -6.10 -11.02 6.83
CA SER A 80 -7.13 -10.04 7.21
C SER A 80 -8.48 -10.67 7.58
N LYS A 81 -8.74 -11.93 7.20
CA LYS A 81 -9.95 -12.67 7.59
C LYS A 81 -9.90 -13.24 9.02
N THR A 82 -8.74 -13.24 9.67
CA THR A 82 -8.59 -13.72 11.06
C THR A 82 -8.80 -12.64 12.14
N GLY A 83 -9.11 -11.39 11.76
CA GLY A 83 -9.31 -10.27 12.71
C GLY A 83 -10.77 -9.95 13.08
N ALA A 84 -11.76 -10.58 12.46
CA ALA A 84 -13.18 -10.36 12.79
C ALA A 84 -13.66 -11.41 13.81
N GLY A 85 -13.17 -11.34 15.06
CA GLY A 85 -13.49 -12.35 16.06
C GLY A 85 -13.12 -11.98 17.49
N ARG A 86 -13.99 -11.16 18.09
CA ARG A 86 -14.11 -10.77 19.52
C ARG A 86 -13.35 -9.53 19.95
#